data_AF-A0A4S8N2E7-F1
#
_entry.id   AF-A0A4S8N2E7-F1
#
_cell.length_a   1.000
_cell.length_b   1.000
_cell.length_c   1.000
_cell.angle_alpha   90.00
_cell.angle_beta   90.00
_cell.angle_gamma   90.00
#
_symmetry.space_group_name_H-M   'P 1'
#
loop_
_entity.id
_entity.type
_entity.pdbx_description
1 polymer ?
#
loop_
_entity_poly.entity_id
_entity_poly.type
_entity_poly.pdbx_seq_one_letter_code
_entity_poly.pdbx_strand_id
1 'polypeptide(L)'
;MAIERQAEEPTIGRLIKDAQTDLSTLVRKEIELAKAELKVSVTAGGVGLGLVAAAGFLLVLAIIMFSVAAAYLIHWNGDGLDLHWAFLIVTGFYVLLAVVLVLVAIRSFKKVKAPERAIEQGREIPKALKGKA
;
A
#
# COMPACT_ATOMS: atom_id res chain seq x y z
N MET A 1 7.03 -71.24 12.20
CA MET A 1 8.01 -70.44 11.43
C MET A 1 7.73 -68.98 11.73
N ALA A 2 8.40 -68.42 12.74
CA ALA A 2 8.27 -67.02 13.12
C ALA A 2 9.41 -66.24 12.45
N ILE A 3 9.08 -65.26 11.63
CA ILE A 3 10.07 -64.35 11.04
C ILE A 3 10.33 -63.28 12.09
N GLU A 4 11.45 -63.38 12.80
CA GLU A 4 11.98 -62.29 13.61
C GLU A 4 12.35 -61.13 12.67
N ARG A 5 11.67 -60.00 12.82
CA ARG A 5 12.09 -58.76 12.18
C ARG A 5 13.29 -58.23 12.96
N GLN A 6 14.50 -58.50 12.47
CA GLN A 6 15.70 -57.85 12.97
C GLN A 6 15.53 -56.33 12.81
N ALA A 7 15.44 -55.64 13.95
CA ALA A 7 15.48 -54.19 14.00
C ALA A 7 16.92 -53.76 13.66
N GLU A 8 17.13 -53.31 12.43
CA GLU A 8 18.37 -52.66 12.00
C GLU A 8 18.69 -51.47 12.91
N GLU A 9 19.83 -51.50 13.60
CA GLU A 9 20.32 -50.35 14.38
C GLU A 9 20.57 -49.16 13.44
N PRO A 10 20.17 -47.94 13.83
CA PRO A 10 20.34 -46.76 12.98
C PRO A 10 21.84 -46.47 12.81
N THR A 11 22.34 -46.64 11.58
CA THR A 11 23.69 -46.22 11.21
C THR A 11 23.80 -44.70 11.20
N ILE A 12 24.98 -44.14 11.52
CA ILE A 12 25.25 -42.69 11.49
C ILE A 12 24.86 -42.06 10.13
N GLY A 13 25.05 -42.80 9.03
CA GLY A 13 24.64 -42.39 7.70
C GLY A 13 23.11 -42.25 7.53
N ARG A 14 22.32 -43.07 8.23
CA ARG A 14 20.86 -42.98 8.27
C ARG A 14 20.40 -41.75 9.06
N LEU A 15 21.01 -41.50 10.21
CA LEU A 15 20.72 -40.32 11.06
C LEU A 15 20.98 -38.98 10.35
N ILE A 16 22.10 -38.88 9.61
CA ILE A 16 22.42 -37.67 8.83
C ILE A 16 21.41 -37.47 7.70
N LYS A 17 21.02 -38.55 7.01
CA LYS A 17 20.03 -38.50 5.93
C LYS A 17 18.64 -38.08 6.46
N ASP A 18 18.27 -38.58 7.63
CA ASP A 18 17.01 -38.24 8.30
C ASP A 18 17.02 -36.77 8.72
N ALA A 19 18.09 -36.27 9.33
CA ALA A 19 18.24 -34.86 9.71
C ALA A 19 18.20 -33.90 8.51
N GLN A 20 18.82 -34.26 7.37
CA GLN A 20 18.73 -33.48 6.13
C GLN A 20 17.29 -33.45 5.58
N THR A 21 16.58 -34.57 5.69
CA THR A 21 15.18 -34.70 5.27
C THR A 21 14.27 -33.84 6.14
N ASP A 22 14.49 -33.84 7.45
CA ASP A 22 13.74 -33.01 8.40
C ASP A 22 13.98 -31.51 8.17
N LEU A 23 15.24 -31.12 7.93
CA LEU A 23 15.57 -29.73 7.61
C LEU A 23 14.92 -29.27 6.30
N SER A 24 14.97 -30.10 5.26
CA SER A 24 14.29 -29.84 3.98
C SER A 24 12.77 -29.70 4.18
N THR A 25 12.20 -30.52 5.05
CA THR A 25 10.78 -30.46 5.41
C THR A 25 10.45 -29.16 6.15
N LEU A 26 11.29 -28.71 7.07
CA LEU A 26 11.10 -27.49 7.83
C LEU A 26 11.16 -26.24 6.93
N VAL A 27 12.15 -26.17 6.04
CA VAL A 27 12.28 -25.08 5.07
C VAL A 27 11.06 -25.04 4.13
N ARG A 28 10.58 -26.19 3.65
CA ARG A 28 9.36 -26.26 2.83
C ARG A 28 8.14 -25.74 3.59
N LYS A 29 7.97 -26.13 4.86
CA LYS A 29 6.87 -25.64 5.71
C LYS A 29 6.94 -24.13 5.92
N GLU A 30 8.12 -23.56 6.14
CA GLU A 30 8.28 -22.12 6.31
C GLU A 30 7.95 -21.35 5.02
N ILE A 31 8.34 -21.89 3.86
CA ILE A 31 7.95 -21.33 2.56
C ILE A 31 6.44 -21.43 2.33
N GLU A 32 5.82 -22.56 2.69
CA GLU A 32 4.37 -22.74 2.58
C GLU A 32 3.61 -21.76 3.48
N LEU A 33 4.09 -21.56 4.71
CA LEU A 33 3.54 -20.59 5.65
C LEU A 33 3.69 -19.16 5.12
N ALA A 34 4.90 -18.78 4.71
CA ALA A 34 5.15 -17.46 4.13
C ALA A 34 4.29 -17.22 2.88
N LYS A 35 4.12 -18.25 2.02
CA LYS A 35 3.21 -18.16 0.86
C LYS A 35 1.76 -17.98 1.28
N ALA A 36 1.30 -18.65 2.34
CA ALA A 36 -0.06 -18.49 2.85
C ALA A 36 -0.28 -17.08 3.40
N GLU A 37 0.66 -16.55 4.18
CA GLU A 37 0.60 -15.20 4.74
C GLU A 37 0.70 -14.11 3.66
N LEU A 38 1.58 -14.30 2.67
CA LEU A 38 1.66 -13.44 1.49
C LEU A 38 0.36 -13.46 0.69
N LYS A 39 -0.26 -14.63 0.49
CA LYS A 39 -1.54 -14.71 -0.23
C LYS A 39 -2.63 -13.92 0.50
N VAL A 40 -2.74 -14.06 1.81
CA VAL A 40 -3.73 -13.33 2.62
C VAL A 40 -3.47 -11.82 2.60
N SER A 41 -2.21 -11.39 2.73
CA SER A 41 -1.86 -9.97 2.68
C SER A 41 -2.08 -9.35 1.30
N VAL A 42 -1.77 -10.07 0.22
CA VAL A 42 -2.03 -9.61 -1.16
C VAL A 42 -3.52 -9.54 -1.46
N THR A 43 -4.33 -10.52 -1.04
CA THR A 43 -5.77 -10.48 -1.29
C THR A 43 -6.45 -9.38 -0.47
N ALA A 44 -6.14 -9.27 0.82
CA ALA A 44 -6.68 -8.22 1.68
C ALA A 44 -6.23 -6.82 1.20
N GLY A 45 -4.94 -6.67 0.86
CA GLY A 45 -4.40 -5.44 0.30
C GLY A 45 -5.03 -5.09 -1.05
N GLY A 46 -5.22 -6.08 -1.93
CA GLY A 46 -5.86 -5.90 -3.24
C GLY A 46 -7.32 -5.49 -3.15
N VAL A 47 -8.10 -6.15 -2.27
CA VAL A 47 -9.50 -5.77 -2.01
C VAL A 47 -9.57 -4.38 -1.38
N GLY A 48 -8.71 -4.07 -0.41
CA GLY A 48 -8.63 -2.76 0.21
C GLY A 48 -8.35 -1.65 -0.80
N LEU A 49 -7.33 -1.84 -1.66
CA LEU A 49 -7.01 -0.90 -2.74
C LEU A 49 -8.16 -0.77 -3.73
N GLY A 50 -8.82 -1.87 -4.10
CA GLY A 50 -9.99 -1.85 -4.98
C GLY A 50 -11.15 -1.05 -4.40
N LEU A 51 -11.45 -1.22 -3.11
CA LEU A 51 -12.49 -0.47 -2.42
C LEU A 51 -12.16 1.02 -2.33
N VAL A 52 -10.92 1.36 -1.98
CA VAL A 52 -10.47 2.77 -1.93
C VAL A 52 -10.51 3.41 -3.31
N ALA A 53 -10.10 2.71 -4.35
CA ALA A 53 -10.18 3.19 -5.73
C ALA A 53 -11.64 3.41 -6.17
N ALA A 54 -12.53 2.46 -5.86
CA ALA A 54 -13.96 2.59 -6.15
C ALA A 54 -14.60 3.76 -5.39
N ALA A 55 -14.28 3.93 -4.10
CA ALA A 55 -14.75 5.06 -3.30
C ALA A 55 -14.24 6.39 -3.85
N GLY A 56 -12.96 6.47 -4.22
CA GLY A 56 -12.37 7.65 -4.85
C GLY A 56 -13.06 8.00 -6.17
N PHE A 57 -13.31 7.00 -7.02
CA PHE A 57 -14.05 7.18 -8.27
C PHE A 57 -15.47 7.69 -8.03
N LEU A 58 -16.21 7.10 -7.08
CA LEU A 58 -17.56 7.54 -6.73
C LEU A 58 -17.57 8.98 -6.19
N LEU A 59 -16.57 9.38 -5.39
CA LEU A 59 -16.43 10.76 -4.93
C LEU A 59 -16.19 11.74 -6.08
N VAL A 60 -15.39 11.37 -7.08
CA VAL A 60 -15.22 12.20 -8.29
C VAL A 60 -16.55 12.36 -9.03
N LEU A 61 -17.31 11.29 -9.23
CA LEU A 61 -18.64 11.37 -9.84
C LEU A 61 -19.61 12.23 -9.01
N ALA A 62 -19.59 12.07 -7.68
CA ALA A 62 -20.40 12.86 -6.77
C ALA A 62 -20.08 14.35 -6.85
N ILE A 63 -18.80 14.73 -6.95
CA ILE A 63 -18.37 16.13 -7.14
C ILE A 63 -18.92 16.69 -8.45
N ILE A 64 -18.89 15.93 -9.55
CA ILE A 64 -19.44 16.36 -10.85
C ILE A 64 -20.95 16.62 -10.72
N MET A 65 -21.70 15.66 -10.15
CA MET A 65 -23.15 15.81 -9.95
C MET A 65 -23.48 16.95 -8.98
N PHE A 66 -22.72 17.09 -7.90
CA PHE A 66 -22.86 18.19 -6.95
C PHE A 66 -22.61 19.54 -7.61
N SER A 67 -21.64 19.64 -8.53
CA SER A 67 -21.34 20.88 -9.26
C SER A 67 -22.53 21.33 -10.12
N VAL A 68 -23.14 20.37 -10.82
CA VAL A 68 -24.36 20.62 -11.62
C VAL A 68 -25.51 21.02 -10.69
N ALA A 69 -25.76 20.26 -9.62
CA ALA A 69 -26.81 20.57 -8.66
C ALA A 69 -26.66 21.95 -8.02
N ALA A 70 -25.43 22.32 -7.62
CA ALA A 70 -25.12 23.63 -7.07
C ALA A 70 -25.39 24.76 -8.08
N ALA A 71 -25.02 24.59 -9.34
CA ALA A 71 -25.31 25.58 -10.37
C ALA A 71 -26.82 25.77 -10.58
N TYR A 72 -27.60 24.68 -10.65
CA TYR A 72 -29.05 24.77 -10.74
C TYR A 72 -29.70 25.37 -9.48
N LEU A 73 -29.12 25.14 -8.31
CA LEU A 73 -29.57 25.76 -7.06
C LEU A 73 -29.34 27.28 -7.05
N ILE A 74 -28.22 27.76 -7.60
CA ILE A 74 -27.95 29.21 -7.74
C ILE A 74 -28.89 29.85 -8.77
N HIS A 75 -29.27 29.11 -9.81
CA HIS A 75 -30.17 29.57 -10.87
C HIS A 75 -31.66 29.64 -10.46
N TRP A 76 -32.02 29.08 -9.30
CA TRP A 76 -33.39 28.73 -8.89
C TRP A 76 -34.54 29.62 -9.39
N ASN A 77 -35.39 29.02 -10.23
CA ASN A 77 -36.77 29.37 -10.57
C ASN A 77 -37.16 30.86 -10.64
N GLY A 78 -36.40 31.68 -11.37
CA GLY A 78 -36.80 33.02 -11.81
C GLY A 78 -36.18 34.19 -11.06
N ASP A 79 -35.68 33.96 -9.84
CA ASP A 79 -34.98 34.97 -9.02
C ASP A 79 -33.46 34.72 -8.94
N GLY A 80 -33.00 33.57 -9.42
CA GLY A 80 -31.59 33.18 -9.45
C GLY A 80 -30.79 33.79 -10.61
N LEU A 81 -29.48 33.56 -10.59
CA LEU A 81 -28.59 34.02 -11.67
C LEU A 81 -28.77 33.16 -12.92
N ASP A 82 -28.47 33.74 -14.10
CA ASP A 82 -28.37 32.96 -15.32
C ASP A 82 -27.39 31.79 -15.16
N LEU A 83 -27.71 30.68 -15.82
CA LEU A 83 -27.02 29.41 -15.62
C LEU A 83 -25.51 29.51 -15.87
N HIS A 84 -25.08 30.33 -16.83
CA HIS A 84 -23.66 30.55 -17.13
C HIS A 84 -22.91 31.22 -15.96
N TRP A 85 -23.52 32.18 -15.28
CA TRP A 85 -22.94 32.80 -14.08
C TRP A 85 -22.94 31.85 -12.89
N ALA A 86 -23.98 31.04 -12.73
CA ALA A 86 -24.02 30.00 -11.69
C ALA A 86 -22.84 29.00 -11.84
N PHE A 87 -22.59 28.49 -13.05
CA PHE A 87 -21.46 27.60 -13.30
C PHE A 87 -20.11 28.30 -13.11
N LEU A 88 -19.98 29.58 -13.47
CA LEU A 88 -18.76 30.36 -13.21
C LEU A 88 -18.50 30.52 -11.71
N ILE A 89 -19.52 30.75 -10.88
CA ILE A 89 -19.38 30.84 -9.42
C ILE A 89 -18.90 29.50 -8.84
N VAL A 90 -19.54 28.39 -9.23
CA VAL A 90 -19.14 27.05 -8.77
C VAL A 90 -17.70 26.72 -9.19
N THR A 91 -17.33 27.07 -10.44
CA THR A 91 -15.95 26.91 -10.94
C THR A 91 -14.97 27.77 -10.13
N GLY A 92 -15.30 29.04 -9.91
CA GLY A 92 -14.50 29.97 -9.12
C GLY A 92 -14.29 29.48 -7.69
N PHE A 93 -15.31 28.88 -7.07
CA PHE A 93 -15.20 28.23 -5.77
C PHE A 93 -14.16 27.10 -5.77
N TYR A 94 -14.18 26.20 -6.76
CA TYR A 94 -13.19 25.13 -6.85
C TYR A 94 -11.77 25.65 -7.13
N VAL A 95 -11.63 26.68 -7.95
CA VAL A 95 -10.33 27.34 -8.19
C VAL A 95 -9.79 27.92 -6.89
N LEU A 96 -10.62 28.64 -6.13
CA LEU A 96 -10.24 29.20 -4.83
C LEU A 96 -9.84 28.09 -3.84
N LEU A 97 -10.64 27.03 -3.75
CA LEU A 97 -10.36 25.88 -2.90
C LEU A 97 -9.04 25.21 -3.28
N ALA A 98 -8.78 25.01 -4.57
CA ALA A 98 -7.54 24.43 -5.08
C ALA A 98 -6.32 25.30 -4.73
N VAL A 99 -6.42 26.62 -4.88
CA VAL A 99 -5.34 27.55 -4.49
C VAL A 99 -5.05 27.42 -2.99
N VAL A 100 -6.07 27.40 -2.13
CA VAL A 100 -5.88 27.24 -0.68
C VAL A 100 -5.19 25.91 -0.36
N LEU A 101 -5.66 24.81 -0.96
CA LEU A 101 -5.09 23.48 -0.75
C LEU A 101 -3.62 23.42 -1.19
N VAL A 102 -3.26 23.98 -2.34
CA VAL A 102 -1.87 24.07 -2.82
C VAL A 102 -1.01 24.89 -1.85
N LEU A 103 -1.50 26.03 -1.37
CA LEU A 103 -0.78 26.85 -0.41
C LEU A 103 -0.55 26.13 0.92
N VAL A 104 -1.54 25.36 1.39
CA VAL A 104 -1.42 24.52 2.59
C VAL A 104 -0.42 23.39 2.35
N ALA A 105 -0.49 22.69 1.22
CA ALA A 105 0.44 21.62 0.87
C ALA A 105 1.89 22.10 0.82
N ILE A 106 2.16 23.23 0.16
CA ILE A 106 3.50 23.85 0.12
C ILE A 106 3.99 24.19 1.53
N ARG A 107 3.11 24.75 2.38
CA ARG A 107 3.47 25.04 3.78
C ARG A 107 3.77 23.77 4.58
N SER A 108 3.02 22.70 4.36
CA SER A 108 3.23 21.42 5.03
C SER A 108 4.55 20.77 4.60
N PHE A 109 4.85 20.74 3.30
CA PHE A 109 6.11 20.18 2.81
C PHE A 109 7.33 20.98 3.27
N LYS A 110 7.23 22.30 3.37
CA LYS A 110 8.32 23.14 3.92
C LYS A 110 8.64 22.83 5.39
N LYS A 111 7.70 22.25 6.14
CA LYS A 111 7.92 21.84 7.55
C LYS A 111 8.59 20.48 7.68
N VAL A 112 8.54 19.65 6.65
CA VAL A 112 9.16 18.32 6.66
C VAL A 112 10.64 18.47 6.33
N LYS A 113 11.49 18.28 7.34
CA LYS A 113 12.94 18.16 7.13
C LYS A 113 13.25 16.76 6.58
N ALA A 114 14.24 16.67 5.70
CA ALA A 114 14.74 15.38 5.24
C ALA A 114 15.23 14.54 6.43
N PRO A 115 15.12 13.20 6.40
CA PRO A 115 15.57 12.35 7.49
C PRO A 115 17.11 12.28 7.53
N GLU A 116 17.72 13.33 8.09
CA GLU A 116 19.17 13.55 8.13
C GLU A 116 19.94 12.34 8.66
N ARG A 117 19.48 11.74 9.76
CA ARG A 117 20.11 10.56 10.38
C ARG A 117 20.07 9.32 9.48
N ALA A 118 18.96 9.10 8.76
CA ALA A 118 18.83 7.96 7.85
C ALA A 118 19.73 8.15 6.61
N ILE A 119 19.82 9.39 6.11
CA ILE A 119 20.73 9.75 5.01
C ILE A 119 22.18 9.56 5.43
N GLU A 120 22.54 9.98 6.65
CA GLU A 120 23.89 9.84 7.20
C GLU A 120 24.28 8.36 7.37
N GLN A 121 23.41 7.56 7.97
CA GLN A 121 23.62 6.10 8.08
C GLN A 121 23.77 5.44 6.71
N GLY A 122 22.94 5.80 5.72
CA GLY A 122 23.06 5.29 4.36
C GLY A 122 24.38 5.63 3.67
N ARG A 123 25.00 6.78 4.01
CA ARG A 123 26.31 7.20 3.47
C ARG A 123 27.49 6.46 4.10
N GLU A 124 27.35 5.97 5.33
CA GLU A 124 28.37 5.19 6.02
C GLU A 124 28.48 3.75 5.50
N ILE A 125 27.38 3.17 4.98
CA ILE A 125 27.34 1.81 4.41
C ILE A 125 28.40 1.59 3.30
N PRO A 126 28.50 2.42 2.25
CA PRO A 126 29.52 2.24 1.22
C PRO A 126 30.94 2.55 1.70
N LYS A 127 31.12 3.42 2.72
CA LYS A 127 32.44 3.67 3.33
C LYS A 127 32.93 2.44 4.10
N ALA A 128 32.04 1.79 4.86
CA ALA A 128 32.35 0.56 5.58
C ALA A 128 32.70 -0.61 4.64
N LEU A 129 32.14 -0.63 3.42
CA LEU A 129 32.45 -1.61 2.39
C LEU A 129 33.75 -1.30 1.61
N LYS A 130 34.13 -0.02 1.46
CA LYS A 130 35.37 0.39 0.77
C LYS A 130 36.63 0.37 1.66
N GLY A 131 36.49 0.35 3.00
CA GLY A 131 37.61 0.33 3.95
C GLY A 131 38.29 -1.03 4.15
N LYS A 132 38.02 -2.03 3.30
CA LYS A 132 38.55 -3.40 3.42
C LYS A 132 39.20 -3.96 2.14
N ALA A 133 39.59 -3.10 1.20
CA ALA A 133 40.41 -3.48 0.05
C ALA A 133 41.84 -2.96 0.23
#